data_AF-A0A8C9X741-F1
#
_entry.id   AF-A0A8C9X741-F1
#
_cell.length_a   1.000
_cell.length_b   1.000
_cell.length_c   1.000
_cell.angle_alpha   90.00
_cell.angle_beta   90.00
_cell.angle_gamma   90.00
#
_symmetry.space_group_name_H-M   'P 1'
#
loop_
_entity.id
_entity.type
_entity.pdbx_description
1 polymer ?
#
loop_
_entity_poly.entity_id
_entity_poly.type
_entity_poly.pdbx_seq_one_letter_code
_entity_poly.pdbx_strand_id
1 'polypeptide(L)'
;EDKSCCLFVCLCVYRYSAAANKMIHQCECCQEATTSQKQVELTCGDGSKVPHSYIVVETCRCSKAECVAGTMSKQQRRRRR
;
A
#
# COMPACT_ATOMS: atom_id res chain seq x y z
N GLU A 1 16.59 2.07 -15.53
CA GLU A 1 16.57 2.05 -14.05
C GLU A 1 15.16 1.91 -13.47
N ASP A 2 15.04 0.94 -12.57
CA ASP A 2 14.14 0.81 -11.41
C ASP A 2 12.88 1.72 -11.34
N LYS A 3 11.76 1.21 -11.86
CA LYS A 3 10.40 1.67 -11.50
C LYS A 3 9.64 0.56 -10.79
N SER A 4 10.26 0.05 -9.73
CA SER A 4 9.83 -1.14 -9.01
C SER A 4 9.35 -0.76 -7.61
N CYS A 5 8.24 -0.03 -7.47
CA CYS A 5 7.62 0.03 -6.15
C CYS A 5 6.10 0.16 -6.12
N CYS A 6 5.43 0.89 -7.01
CA CYS A 6 3.95 0.90 -6.96
C CYS A 6 3.29 -0.25 -7.77
N LEU A 7 4.10 -1.12 -8.40
CA LEU A 7 3.68 -2.29 -9.19
C LEU A 7 4.58 -3.53 -8.96
N PHE A 8 5.47 -3.51 -7.96
CA PHE A 8 6.49 -4.54 -7.76
C PHE A 8 6.52 -5.08 -6.32
N VAL A 9 7.04 -6.29 -6.17
CA VAL A 9 7.04 -7.07 -4.91
C VAL A 9 8.25 -6.69 -4.04
N CYS A 10 8.01 -6.34 -2.76
CA CYS A 10 9.08 -6.12 -1.78
C CYS A 10 9.62 -7.44 -1.20
N LEU A 11 10.86 -7.42 -0.70
CA LEU A 11 11.55 -8.61 -0.21
C LEU A 11 11.00 -9.07 1.15
N CYS A 12 10.81 -10.38 1.31
CA CYS A 12 10.50 -11.02 2.58
C CYS A 12 11.45 -12.19 2.82
N VAL A 13 12.09 -12.23 3.99
CA VAL A 13 13.01 -13.29 4.41
C VAL A 13 12.49 -13.99 5.66
N TYR A 14 12.49 -15.32 5.60
CA TYR A 14 12.04 -16.24 6.65
C TYR A 14 13.23 -17.12 7.02
N ARG A 15 13.74 -17.01 8.25
CA ARG A 15 14.91 -17.78 8.70
C ARG A 15 14.69 -18.32 10.10
N TYR A 16 15.01 -19.58 10.32
CA TYR A 16 15.05 -20.13 11.68
C TYR A 16 16.26 -19.59 12.42
N SER A 17 16.05 -19.02 13.61
CA SER A 17 17.12 -18.60 14.51
C SER A 17 17.22 -19.57 15.67
N ALA A 18 18.30 -20.35 15.70
CA ALA A 18 18.59 -21.29 16.78
C ALA A 18 18.78 -20.56 18.13
N ALA A 19 19.43 -19.39 18.12
CA ALA A 19 19.64 -18.57 19.32
C ALA A 19 18.32 -18.11 19.96
N ALA A 20 17.30 -17.83 19.14
CA ALA A 20 15.97 -17.47 19.63
C ALA A 20 15.01 -18.68 19.75
N ASN A 21 15.44 -19.86 19.29
CA ASN A 21 14.61 -21.06 19.10
C ASN A 21 13.27 -20.76 18.39
N LYS A 22 13.29 -19.86 17.39
CA LYS A 22 12.09 -19.35 16.71
C LYS A 22 12.35 -19.03 15.25
N MET A 23 11.30 -19.10 14.43
CA MET A 23 11.31 -18.55 13.07
C MET A 23 11.30 -17.02 13.13
N ILE A 24 12.30 -16.39 12.52
CA ILE A 24 12.37 -14.95 12.34
C ILE A 24 11.76 -14.60 10.98
N HIS A 25 10.87 -13.62 11.02
CA HIS A 25 10.21 -13.04 9.86
C HIS A 25 10.71 -11.61 9.69
N GLN A 26 11.34 -11.31 8.56
CA GLN A 26 11.78 -9.96 8.21
C GLN A 26 11.21 -9.64 6.83
N CYS A 27 10.15 -8.83 6.82
CA CYS A 27 9.45 -8.43 5.61
C CYS A 27 9.61 -6.93 5.37
N GLU A 28 9.71 -6.56 4.11
CA GLU A 28 9.58 -5.17 3.69
C GLU A 28 8.22 -4.97 3.02
N CYS A 29 7.61 -3.82 3.28
CA CYS A 29 6.31 -3.46 2.74
C CYS A 29 6.47 -2.29 1.79
N CYS A 30 5.72 -2.31 0.69
CA CYS A 30 5.62 -1.16 -0.18
C CYS A 30 4.84 -0.05 0.53
N GLN A 31 5.44 1.13 0.62
CA GLN A 31 4.83 2.33 1.18
C GLN A 31 5.09 3.51 0.26
N GLU A 32 4.18 4.47 0.25
CA GLU A 32 4.34 5.75 -0.42
C GLU A 32 5.59 6.45 0.12
N ALA A 33 6.52 6.80 -0.78
CA ALA A 33 7.77 7.47 -0.41
C ALA A 33 7.65 8.98 -0.60
N THR A 34 7.18 9.39 -1.78
CA THR A 34 6.90 10.79 -2.10
C THR A 34 5.47 10.91 -2.59
N THR A 35 4.74 11.85 -1.99
CA THR A 35 3.37 12.19 -2.39
C THR A 35 3.27 13.68 -2.63
N SER A 36 2.46 14.07 -3.62
CA SER A 36 2.18 15.45 -3.97
C SER A 36 0.68 15.69 -3.97
N GLN A 37 0.25 16.84 -3.46
CA GLN A 37 -1.16 17.22 -3.47
C GLN A 37 -1.49 17.91 -4.78
N LYS A 38 -2.47 17.38 -5.52
CA LYS A 38 -2.97 17.97 -6.76
C LYS A 38 -4.38 18.48 -6.57
N GLN A 39 -4.67 19.63 -7.16
CA GLN A 39 -5.98 20.23 -7.18
C GLN A 39 -6.60 20.07 -8.55
N VAL A 40 -7.84 19.62 -8.60
CA VAL A 40 -8.66 19.48 -9.80
C VAL A 40 -9.98 20.20 -9.60
N GLU A 41 -10.59 20.64 -10.69
CA GLU A 41 -11.91 21.22 -10.68
C GLU A 41 -12.93 20.14 -11.07
N LEU A 42 -13.82 19.77 -10.16
CA LEU A 42 -14.89 18.81 -10.41
C LEU A 42 -16.12 19.57 -10.91
N THR A 43 -16.72 19.09 -12.00
CA THR A 43 -18.00 19.60 -12.49
C THR A 43 -19.13 18.75 -11.91
N CYS A 44 -20.04 19.35 -11.17
CA CYS A 44 -21.21 18.69 -10.60
C CYS A 44 -22.32 18.55 -11.66
N GLY A 45 -23.30 17.66 -11.40
CA GLY A 45 -24.43 17.43 -12.31
C GLY A 45 -25.25 18.69 -12.62
N ASP A 46 -25.27 19.64 -11.68
CA ASP A 46 -25.94 20.95 -11.82
C ASP A 46 -25.09 21.99 -12.57
N GLY A 47 -23.94 21.61 -13.13
CA GLY A 47 -23.03 22.48 -13.87
C GLY A 47 -22.11 23.38 -13.02
N SER A 48 -22.27 23.35 -11.69
CA SER A 48 -21.37 24.04 -10.77
C SER A 48 -19.97 23.39 -10.76
N LYS A 49 -18.96 24.20 -10.44
CA LYS A 49 -17.57 23.77 -10.38
C LYS A 49 -17.03 23.84 -8.96
N VAL A 50 -16.45 22.75 -8.48
CA VAL A 50 -15.94 22.64 -7.12
C VAL A 50 -14.48 22.21 -7.14
N PRO A 51 -13.57 22.98 -6.53
CA PRO A 51 -12.17 22.56 -6.40
C PRO A 51 -12.06 21.39 -5.43
N HIS A 52 -11.33 20.35 -5.84
CA HIS A 52 -11.04 19.18 -5.02
C HIS A 52 -9.54 18.88 -5.04
N SER A 53 -8.96 18.72 -3.85
CA SER A 53 -7.56 18.33 -3.69
C SER A 53 -7.45 16.84 -3.39
N TYR A 54 -6.61 16.12 -4.12
CA TYR A 54 -6.30 14.73 -3.86
C TYR A 54 -4.79 14.51 -3.84
N ILE A 55 -4.37 13.42 -3.18
CA ILE A 55 -2.96 13.08 -3.04
C ILE A 55 -2.58 12.15 -4.21
N VAL A 56 -1.51 12.50 -4.90
CA VAL A 56 -0.86 11.68 -5.92
C VAL A 56 0.40 11.08 -5.33
N VAL A 57 0.53 9.76 -5.43
CA VAL A 57 1.77 9.07 -5.09
C VAL A 57 2.72 9.18 -6.27
N GLU A 58 3.86 9.82 -6.06
CA GLU A 58 4.88 10.03 -7.09
C GLU A 58 5.89 8.88 -7.10
N THR A 59 6.28 8.43 -5.91
CA THR A 59 7.22 7.31 -5.72
C THR A 59 6.78 6.44 -4.56
N CYS A 60 7.09 5.15 -4.64
CA CYS A 60 6.93 4.20 -3.54
C CYS A 60 8.32 3.68 -3.12
N ARG A 61 8.47 3.20 -1.88
CA ARG A 61 9.68 2.51 -1.38
C ARG A 61 9.33 1.29 -0.54
N CYS A 62 10.20 0.29 -0.54
CA CYS A 62 10.13 -0.81 0.41
C CYS A 62 10.67 -0.35 1.77
N SER A 63 9.86 -0.54 2.82
CA SER A 63 10.19 -0.15 4.20
C SER A 63 10.08 -1.37 5.11
N LYS A 64 11.04 -1.53 6.02
CA LYS A 64 11.00 -2.56 7.07
C LYS A 64 9.95 -2.17 8.11
N ALA A 65 8.70 -2.46 7.80
CA ALA A 65 7.56 -2.24 8.66
C ALA A 65 6.75 -3.53 8.77
N GLU A 66 5.91 -3.64 9.80
CA GLU A 66 4.88 -4.68 9.79
C GLU A 66 3.83 -4.30 8.74
N CYS A 67 3.69 -5.14 7.71
CA CYS A 67 2.70 -4.90 6.67
C CYS A 67 1.32 -5.04 7.31
N VAL A 68 0.58 -3.95 7.40
CA VAL A 68 -0.84 -4.03 7.75
C VAL A 68 -1.49 -4.83 6.62
N ALA A 69 -2.09 -5.97 6.93
CA ALA A 69 -2.87 -6.71 5.96
C ALA A 69 -3.90 -5.73 5.39
N GLY A 70 -3.70 -5.32 4.13
CA GLY A 70 -4.53 -4.30 3.51
C GLY A 70 -5.99 -4.63 3.75
N THR A 71 -6.81 -3.60 3.96
CA THR A 71 -8.27 -3.71 4.02
C THR A 71 -8.81 -4.11 2.64
N MET A 72 -8.39 -5.26 2.11
CA MET A 72 -9.24 -6.09 1.29
C MET A 72 -10.39 -6.41 2.22
N SER A 73 -11.49 -5.66 2.06
CA SER A 73 -12.78 -5.98 2.66
C SER A 73 -12.91 -7.50 2.61
N LYS A 74 -12.91 -8.14 3.78
CA LYS A 74 -13.21 -9.56 3.90
C LYS A 74 -14.62 -9.69 3.35
N GLN A 75 -14.75 -9.84 2.03
CA GLN A 75 -16.00 -10.19 1.41
C GLN A 75 -16.24 -11.59 1.94
N GLN A 76 -17.00 -11.62 3.04
CA GLN A 76 -17.30 -12.81 3.79
C GLN A 76 -17.73 -13.83 2.76
N ARG A 77 -16.90 -14.86 2.60
CA ARG A 77 -17.24 -16.04 1.85
C ARG A 77 -18.43 -16.63 2.61
N ARG A 78 -19.64 -16.16 2.30
CA ARG A 78 -20.90 -16.72 2.79
C ARG A 78 -20.83 -18.18 2.38
N ARG A 79 -20.45 -19.04 3.33
CA ARG A 79 -20.67 -20.49 3.23
C ARG A 79 -22.16 -20.63 2.99
N ARG A 80 -22.55 -20.82 1.72
CA ARG A 80 -23.88 -21.34 1.39
C ARG A 80 -23.92 -22.70 2.04
N ARG A 81 -24.69 -22.79 3.14
CA ARG A 81 -25.11 -24.05 3.72
C ARG A 81 -25.98 -24.78 2.71
#